data_AF-A0A943K1L3-F1
#
_entry.id   AF-A0A943K1L3-F1
#
_cell.length_a   1.000
_cell.length_b   1.000
_cell.length_c   1.000
_cell.angle_alpha   90.00
_cell.angle_beta   90.00
_cell.angle_gamma   90.00
#
_symmetry.space_group_name_H-M   'P 1'
#
loop_
_entity.id
_entity.type
_entity.pdbx_description
1 polymer ?
#
loop_
_entity_poly.entity_id
_entity_poly.type
_entity_poly.pdbx_seq_one_letter_code
_entity_poly.pdbx_strand_id
1 'polypeptide(L)' 'MKKELLLAIKEKETQLAKLKNHIDKSYICSELYNKVVLEKAILKKELADLEKNKFAEKVRFLFPRKKKLICDYFKK' A
#
# COMPACT_ATOMS: atom_id res chain seq x y z
N MET A 1 12.04 -2.34 -5.23
CA MET A 1 10.59 -2.45 -4.97
C MET A 1 9.96 -1.21 -4.33
N LYS A 2 10.21 -0.86 -3.05
CA LYS A 2 9.46 0.23 -2.38
C LYS A 2 9.68 1.63 -3.01
N LYS A 3 10.91 1.92 -3.46
CA LYS A 3 11.25 3.17 -4.16
C LYS A 3 10.64 3.26 -5.56
N GLU A 4 10.56 2.12 -6.26
CA GLU A 4 9.97 2.04 -7.60
C GLU A 4 8.45 2.26 -7.56
N LEU A 5 7.77 1.69 -6.56
CA LEU A 5 6.34 1.96 -6.33
C LEU A 5 6.06 3.44 -6.04
N LEU A 6 6.94 4.10 -5.28
CA LEU A 6 6.82 5.54 -5.01
C LEU A 6 7.04 6.40 -6.27
N LEU A 7 7.99 6.01 -7.13
CA LEU A 7 8.22 6.68 -8.42
C LEU A 7 7.02 6.50 -9.35
N ALA A 8 6.52 5.26 -9.49
CA ALA A 8 5.35 4.96 -10.31
C ALA A 8 4.09 5.73 -9.85
N ILE A 9 3.88 5.87 -8.54
CA ILE A 9 2.77 6.69 -8.01
C ILE A 9 2.93 8.17 -8.39
N LYS A 10 4.15 8.74 -8.30
CA LYS A 10 4.43 10.13 -8.70
C LYS A 10 4.25 10.37 -10.20
N GLU A 11 4.66 9.42 -11.03
CA GLU A 11 4.44 9.50 -12.48
C GLU A 11 2.96 9.47 -12.82
N LYS A 12 2.19 8.56 -12.20
CA LYS A 12 0.73 8.48 -12.37
C LYS A 12 0.02 9.73 -11.85
N GLU A 13 0.50 10.35 -10.76
CA GLU A 13 0.01 11.65 -10.29
C GLU A 13 0.26 12.77 -11.29
N THR A 14 1.44 12.81 -11.89
CA THR A 14 1.79 13.80 -12.92
C THR A 14 0.93 13.61 -14.17
N GLN A 15 0.67 12.36 -14.56
CA GLN A 15 -0.24 12.04 -15.66
C GLN A 15 -1.68 12.50 -15.34
N LEU A 16 -2.19 12.21 -14.15
CA LEU A 16 -3.51 12.67 -13.71
C LEU A 16 -3.62 14.20 -13.72
N ALA A 17 -2.58 14.92 -13.28
CA ALA A 17 -2.56 16.39 -13.30
C ALA A 17 -2.65 16.95 -14.72
N LYS A 18 -1.99 16.32 -15.70
CA LYS A 18 -2.09 16.69 -17.11
C LYS A 18 -3.47 16.34 -17.68
N LEU A 19 -3.95 15.13 -17.41
CA LEU A 19 -5.25 14.64 -17.88
C LEU A 19 -6.42 15.47 -17.34
N LYS A 20 -6.33 15.98 -16.09
CA LYS A 20 -7.36 16.78 -15.44
C LYS A 20 -7.81 18.00 -16.26
N ASN A 21 -6.88 18.61 -17.01
CA ASN A 21 -7.17 19.77 -17.85
C ASN A 21 -7.93 19.42 -19.15
N HIS A 22 -8.03 18.12 -19.47
CA HIS A 22 -8.63 17.61 -20.71
C HIS A 22 -9.83 16.69 -20.47
N ILE A 23 -10.24 16.47 -19.21
CA ILE A 23 -11.37 15.58 -18.86
C ILE A 23 -12.68 16.05 -19.51
N ASP A 24 -12.95 17.35 -19.50
CA ASP A 24 -14.19 17.93 -20.05
C ASP A 24 -14.27 17.91 -21.59
N LYS A 25 -13.18 17.59 -22.29
CA LYS A 25 -13.12 17.69 -23.75
C LYS A 25 -13.50 16.41 -24.48
N SER A 26 -13.44 15.25 -23.81
CA SER A 26 -13.71 13.96 -24.45
C SER A 26 -14.05 12.87 -23.44
N TYR A 27 -15.07 12.07 -23.76
CA TYR A 27 -15.45 10.86 -23.01
C TYR A 27 -14.26 9.91 -22.83
N ILE A 28 -13.41 9.77 -23.85
CA ILE A 28 -12.22 8.92 -23.82
C ILE A 28 -11.21 9.42 -22.77
N CYS A 29 -11.08 10.74 -22.60
CA CYS A 29 -10.18 11.32 -21.58
C CYS A 29 -10.71 11.09 -20.16
N SER A 30 -12.04 11.09 -19.97
CA SER A 30 -12.66 10.75 -18.69
C SER A 30 -12.45 9.26 -18.33
N GLU A 31 -12.63 8.37 -19.30
CA GLU A 31 -12.41 6.93 -19.09
C GLU A 31 -10.93 6.63 -18.77
N LEU A 32 -10.01 7.26 -19.50
CA LEU A 32 -8.58 7.13 -19.25
C LEU A 32 -8.19 7.69 -17.88
N TYR A 33 -8.77 8.83 -17.47
CA TYR A 33 -8.56 9.38 -16.14
C TYR A 33 -9.02 8.42 -15.04
N ASN A 34 -10.22 7.85 -15.17
CA ASN A 34 -10.75 6.87 -14.22
C ASN A 34 -9.85 5.64 -14.10
N LYS A 35 -9.34 5.13 -15.23
CA LYS A 35 -8.39 4.00 -15.24
C LYS A 35 -7.11 4.33 -14.46
N VAL A 36 -6.52 5.50 -14.70
CA VAL A 36 -5.29 5.92 -14.01
C VAL A 36 -5.53 6.16 -12.51
N VAL A 37 -6.71 6.64 -12.11
CA VAL A 37 -7.11 6.75 -10.70
C VAL A 37 -7.16 5.38 -10.03
N LEU A 38 -7.76 4.38 -10.70
CA LEU A 38 -7.82 3.01 -10.19
C LEU A 38 -6.42 2.39 -10.06
N GLU A 39 -5.57 2.52 -11.09
CA GLU A 39 -4.18 2.03 -11.05
C GLU A 39 -3.41 2.67 -9.88
N LYS A 40 -3.55 3.98 -9.67
CA LYS A 40 -2.95 4.67 -8.51
C LYS A 40 -3.45 4.10 -7.18
N ALA A 41 -4.74 3.81 -7.07
CA ALA A 41 -5.34 3.26 -5.85
C ALA A 41 -4.82 1.84 -5.55
N ILE A 42 -4.67 1.00 -6.59
CA ILE A 42 -4.09 -0.35 -6.47
C ILE A 42 -2.65 -0.25 -5.96
N LEU A 43 -1.81 0.58 -6.59
CA LEU A 43 -0.40 0.75 -6.18
C LEU A 43 -0.27 1.27 -4.74
N LYS A 44 -1.17 2.18 -4.31
CA LYS A 44 -1.22 2.64 -2.91
C LYS A 44 -1.60 1.52 -1.95
N LYS A 45 -2.54 0.65 -2.33
CA LYS A 45 -2.95 -0.50 -1.52
C LYS A 45 -1.80 -1.49 -1.36
N GLU A 46 -1.12 -1.84 -2.46
CA GLU A 46 0.07 -2.71 -2.41
C GLU A 46 1.17 -2.15 -1.50
N LEU A 47 1.41 -0.84 -1.56
CA LEU A 47 2.38 -0.19 -0.69
C LEU A 47 1.97 -0.27 0.79
N ALA A 48 0.68 -0.08 1.09
CA ALA A 48 0.15 -0.21 2.44
C ALA A 48 0.21 -1.64 2.97
N ASP A 49 -0.07 -2.65 2.14
CA ASP A 49 0.02 -4.06 2.52
C ASP A 49 1.49 -4.47 2.78
N LEU A 50 2.43 -3.98 1.97
CA LEU A 50 3.88 -4.17 2.22
C LEU A 50 4.34 -3.53 3.53
N GLU A 51 3.80 -2.36 3.90
CA GLU A 51 4.10 -1.71 5.17
C GLU A 51 3.47 -2.43 6.37
N LYS A 52 2.21 -2.86 6.25
CA LYS A 52 1.53 -3.64 7.30
C LYS A 52 2.25 -4.94 7.60
N ASN A 53 2.72 -5.67 6.60
CA ASN A 53 3.47 -6.91 6.81
C ASN A 53 4.77 -6.68 7.59
N LYS A 54 5.55 -5.66 7.22
CA LYS A 54 6.78 -5.30 7.96
C LYS A 54 6.49 -4.81 9.37
N PHE A 55 5.42 -4.05 9.56
CA PHE A 55 5.01 -3.58 10.87
C PHE A 55 4.54 -4.74 11.76
N ALA A 56 3.72 -5.65 11.22
CA ALA A 56 3.26 -6.84 11.93
C ALA A 56 4.43 -7.74 12.37
N GLU A 57 5.43 -7.95 11.50
CA GLU A 57 6.65 -8.67 11.88
C GLU A 57 7.40 -7.94 13.00
N LYS A 58 7.61 -6.62 12.88
CA LYS A 58 8.36 -5.83 13.87
C LYS A 58 7.66 -5.80 15.24
N VAL A 59 6.33 -5.70 15.25
CA VAL A 59 5.51 -5.81 16.48
C VAL A 59 5.57 -7.22 17.06
N ARG A 60 5.60 -8.27 16.23
CA ARG A 60 5.77 -9.66 16.69
C ARG A 60 7.12 -9.90 17.39
N PHE A 61 8.17 -9.16 17.02
CA PHE A 61 9.47 -9.20 17.71
C PHE A 61 9.48 -8.36 19.00
N LEU A 62 8.75 -7.25 19.04
CA LEU A 62 8.63 -6.40 20.22
C LEU A 62 7.72 -7.00 21.30
N PHE A 63 6.75 -7.82 20.93
CA PHE A 63 5.98 -8.61 21.88
C PHE A 63 6.82 -9.81 22.35
N PRO A 64 7.26 -9.84 23.62
CA PRO A 64 7.98 -11.01 24.14
C PRO A 64 7.06 -12.23 24.02
N ARG A 65 7.46 -13.22 23.23
CA ARG A 65 6.80 -14.54 23.27
C ARG A 65 6.96 -15.04 24.70
N LYS A 66 5.91 -14.96 25.52
CA LYS A 66 5.82 -15.69 26.78
C LYS A 66 5.89 -17.18 26.43
N LYS A 67 7.10 -17.73 26.32
CA LYS A 67 7.31 -19.17 26.29
C LYS A 67 6.91 -19.64 27.68
N LYS A 68 5.70 -20.21 27.82
CA LYS A 68 5.38 -20.99 29.01
C LYS A 68 6.39 -22.12 29.04
N LEU A 69 7.25 -22.15 30.05
CA LEU A 69 8.15 -23.27 30.24
C LEU A 69 7.32 -24.47 30.66
N ILE A 70 7.77 -25.70 30.35
CA ILE A 70 7.02 -26.92 30.72
C ILE A 70 6.74 -26.95 32.23
N CYS A 71 7.63 -26.41 33.06
CA CYS A 71 7.45 -26.27 34.51
C CYS A 71 6.32 -25.31 34.94
N ASP A 72 5.92 -24.35 34.10
CA ASP A 72 4.78 -23.45 34.40
C ASP A 72 3.43 -24.18 34.32
N TYR A 73 3.35 -25.30 33.58
CA TYR A 73 2.15 -26.14 33.50
C TYR A 73 1.90 -26.97 34.76
N PHE A 74 2.91 -27.14 35.61
CA PHE A 74 2.81 -27.91 36.86
C PHE A 74 2.62 -27.02 38.09
N LYS A 75 2.49 -25.69 37.92
CA LYS A 75 2.41 -24.74 39.03
C LYS A 75 1.00 -24.39 39.53
N LYS A 76 -0.08 -24.90 38.92
CA LYS A 76 -1.42 -24.92 39.53
C LYS A 76 -2.41 -25.74 38.71
#